data_AF-A0A969D0S3-F1
#
_entry.id   AF-A0A969D0S3-F1
#
_cell.length_a   1.000
_cell.length_b   1.000
_cell.length_c   1.000
_cell.angle_alpha   90.00
_cell.angle_beta   90.00
_cell.angle_gamma   90.00
#
_symmetry.space_group_name_H-M   'P 1'
#
loop_
_entity.id
_entity.type
_entity.pdbx_description
1 polymer ?
#
loop_
_entity_poly.entity_id
_entity_poly.type
_entity_poly.pdbx_seq_one_letter_code
_entity_poly.pdbx_strand_id
1 'polypeptide(L)'
;MRKMLIKECKKQGKTYGYYFKDVTGGFTTTGRVSPNAFNIMPTEVYRVYIDGRPDELIRGVDLIGTPLTMFSEIQAAGADKGIFTGYCGAESGNVPVTAVAPSLFVRKIETQRKMETLIKMPLLANPEIDQK
;
A
#
# COMPACT_ATOMS: atom_id res chain seq x y z
N MET A 1 -1.16 15.92 2.91
CA MET A 1 -0.91 15.05 1.75
C MET A 1 -2.09 14.87 0.80
N ARG A 2 -3.33 14.64 1.27
CA ARG A 2 -4.52 14.47 0.40
C ARG A 2 -4.69 15.52 -0.72
N LYS A 3 -4.52 16.81 -0.39
CA LYS A 3 -4.58 17.89 -1.39
C LYS A 3 -3.53 17.74 -2.50
N MET A 4 -2.32 17.27 -2.17
CA MET A 4 -1.24 17.01 -3.13
C MET A 4 -1.60 15.84 -4.04
N LEU A 5 -2.14 14.75 -3.46
CA LEU A 5 -2.64 13.60 -4.23
C LEU A 5 -3.70 14.03 -5.26
N ILE A 6 -4.73 14.77 -4.82
CA ILE A 6 -5.79 15.25 -5.72
C ILE A 6 -5.22 16.17 -6.81
N LYS A 7 -4.32 17.08 -6.45
CA LYS A 7 -3.67 17.99 -7.43
C LYS A 7 -2.89 17.21 -8.48
N GLU A 8 -2.14 16.20 -8.07
CA GLU A 8 -1.34 15.39 -8.98
C GLU A 8 -2.21 14.47 -9.85
N CYS A 9 -3.26 13.85 -9.29
CA CYS A 9 -4.24 13.08 -10.06
C CYS A 9 -4.89 13.94 -11.14
N LYS A 10 -5.29 15.19 -10.83
CA LYS A 10 -5.80 16.14 -11.82
C LYS A 10 -4.77 16.46 -12.90
N LYS A 11 -3.51 16.70 -12.52
CA LYS A 11 -2.40 16.94 -13.46
C LYS A 11 -2.16 15.75 -14.40
N GLN A 12 -2.32 14.53 -13.91
CA GLN A 12 -2.15 13.30 -14.68
C GLN A 12 -3.42 12.82 -15.41
N GLY A 13 -4.54 13.54 -15.30
CA GLY A 13 -5.82 13.13 -15.88
C GLY A 13 -6.41 11.85 -15.26
N LYS A 14 -6.07 11.54 -14.00
CA LYS A 14 -6.58 10.38 -13.27
C LYS A 14 -7.81 10.76 -12.44
N THR A 15 -8.81 9.88 -12.43
CA THR A 15 -10.05 10.07 -11.65
C THR A 15 -9.87 9.81 -10.15
N TYR A 16 -8.82 9.08 -9.77
CA TYR A 16 -8.48 8.79 -8.39
C TYR A 16 -6.97 8.58 -8.21
N GLY A 17 -6.53 8.60 -6.96
CA GLY A 17 -5.24 8.10 -6.51
C GLY A 17 -5.40 7.03 -5.43
N TYR A 18 -4.32 6.36 -5.06
CA TYR A 18 -4.34 5.37 -3.99
C TYR A 18 -3.78 5.94 -2.70
N TYR A 19 -4.40 5.56 -1.58
CA TYR A 19 -3.90 5.81 -0.23
C TYR A 19 -3.71 4.47 0.48
N PHE A 20 -2.46 4.08 0.66
CA PHE A 20 -2.05 2.89 1.41
C PHE A 20 -1.90 3.31 2.87
N LYS A 21 -2.82 2.89 3.72
CA LYS A 21 -2.86 3.31 5.13
C LYS A 21 -2.07 2.37 6.02
N ASP A 22 -2.13 1.08 5.75
CA ASP A 22 -1.49 0.05 6.58
C ASP A 22 -1.00 -1.14 5.74
N VAL A 23 0.03 -1.82 6.26
CA VAL A 23 0.70 -2.95 5.59
C VAL A 23 0.98 -4.09 6.56
N THR A 24 0.84 -5.33 6.07
CA THR A 24 1.20 -6.51 6.86
C THR A 24 2.69 -6.84 6.77
N GLY A 25 3.37 -6.33 5.75
CA GLY A 25 4.77 -6.63 5.48
C GLY A 25 5.09 -6.54 3.99
N GLY A 26 6.17 -7.20 3.59
CA GLY A 26 6.65 -7.22 2.22
C GLY A 26 7.93 -8.05 2.10
N PHE A 27 8.48 -8.10 0.90
CA PHE A 27 9.78 -8.70 0.64
C PHE A 27 10.54 -7.92 -0.41
N THR A 28 11.85 -8.09 -0.41
CA THR A 28 12.76 -7.49 -1.39
C THR A 28 13.62 -8.59 -2.00
N THR A 29 13.76 -8.56 -3.31
CA THR A 29 14.73 -9.35 -4.04
C THR A 29 15.96 -8.49 -4.25
N THR A 30 17.10 -8.90 -3.67
CA THR A 30 18.36 -8.13 -3.71
C THR A 30 19.53 -8.94 -4.30
N GLY A 31 19.24 -10.10 -4.88
CA GLY A 31 20.24 -11.01 -5.45
C GLY A 31 20.88 -10.47 -6.72
N ARG A 32 21.96 -11.12 -7.18
CA ARG A 32 22.70 -10.72 -8.39
C ARG A 32 22.11 -11.29 -9.69
N VAL A 33 21.31 -12.36 -9.59
CA VAL A 33 20.84 -13.13 -10.75
C VAL A 33 19.49 -12.64 -11.27
N SER A 34 18.64 -12.16 -10.36
CA SER A 34 17.33 -11.59 -10.69
C SER A 34 17.34 -10.07 -10.55
N PRO A 35 16.49 -9.32 -11.28
CA PRO A 35 16.32 -7.90 -11.06
C PRO A 35 15.94 -7.57 -9.62
N ASN A 36 16.48 -6.46 -9.11
CA ASN A 36 16.12 -5.96 -7.79
C ASN A 36 14.70 -5.39 -7.80
N ALA A 37 13.85 -5.93 -6.94
CA ALA A 37 12.44 -5.57 -6.85
C ALA A 37 11.96 -5.67 -5.41
N PHE A 38 10.83 -5.03 -5.12
CA PHE A 38 10.12 -5.21 -3.86
C PHE A 38 8.64 -5.49 -4.13
N ASN A 39 8.01 -6.11 -3.15
CA ASN A 39 6.57 -6.24 -3.04
C ASN A 39 6.17 -5.87 -1.61
N ILE A 40 5.21 -4.97 -1.48
CA ILE A 40 4.58 -4.58 -0.22
C ILE A 40 3.14 -5.06 -0.25
N MET A 41 2.73 -5.73 0.83
CA MET A 41 1.42 -6.32 1.01
C MET A 41 0.57 -5.44 1.92
N PRO A 42 -0.33 -4.60 1.39
CA PRO A 42 -1.15 -3.74 2.21
C PRO A 42 -2.34 -4.50 2.83
N THR A 43 -2.78 -4.01 3.98
CA THR A 43 -4.00 -4.45 4.69
C THR A 43 -5.17 -3.51 4.43
N GLU A 44 -4.88 -2.20 4.31
CA GLU A 44 -5.89 -1.14 4.16
C GLU A 44 -5.48 -0.18 3.03
N VAL A 45 -6.26 -0.17 1.94
CA VAL A 45 -6.02 0.69 0.76
C VAL A 45 -7.30 1.37 0.33
N TYR A 46 -7.22 2.67 0.09
CA TYR A 46 -8.34 3.48 -0.37
C TYR A 46 -8.10 4.05 -1.77
N ARG A 47 -9.15 4.10 -2.59
CA ARG A 47 -9.20 5.02 -3.73
C ARG A 47 -9.69 6.37 -3.25
N VAL A 48 -8.88 7.38 -3.48
CA VAL A 48 -9.17 8.78 -3.19
C VAL A 48 -9.56 9.46 -4.50
N TYR A 49 -10.83 9.80 -4.64
CA TYR A 49 -11.35 10.40 -5.86
C TYR A 49 -11.10 11.91 -5.92
N ILE A 50 -10.88 12.43 -7.14
CA ILE A 50 -10.62 13.87 -7.36
C ILE A 50 -11.89 14.74 -7.33
N ASP A 51 -13.06 14.11 -7.42
CA ASP A 51 -14.38 14.76 -7.50
C ASP A 51 -15.04 14.97 -6.13
N GLY A 52 -14.41 14.48 -5.05
CA GLY A 52 -14.85 14.70 -3.68
C GLY A 52 -15.83 13.66 -3.15
N ARG A 53 -16.17 12.60 -3.92
CA ARG A 53 -16.94 11.48 -3.36
C ARG A 53 -16.17 10.78 -2.23
N PRO A 54 -16.85 10.04 -1.34
CA PRO A 54 -16.19 9.30 -0.26
C PRO A 54 -15.11 8.34 -0.78
N ASP A 55 -14.08 8.13 0.04
CA ASP A 55 -13.01 7.20 -0.29
C ASP A 55 -13.55 5.77 -0.33
N GLU A 56 -13.17 5.02 -1.37
CA GLU A 56 -13.58 3.62 -1.55
C GLU A 56 -12.48 2.71 -0.98
N LEU A 57 -12.82 1.90 0.03
CA LEU A 57 -11.94 0.84 0.50
C LEU A 57 -11.85 -0.25 -0.58
N ILE A 58 -10.65 -0.53 -1.04
CA ILE A 58 -10.39 -1.57 -2.04
C ILE A 58 -9.53 -2.69 -1.47
N ARG A 59 -9.60 -3.85 -2.12
CA ARG A 59 -8.83 -5.05 -1.76
C ARG A 59 -8.11 -5.59 -2.99
N GLY A 60 -7.22 -6.55 -2.77
CA GLY A 60 -6.62 -7.32 -3.86
C GLY A 60 -5.52 -6.60 -4.62
N VAL A 61 -4.85 -5.62 -3.99
CA VAL A 61 -3.75 -4.86 -4.61
C VAL A 61 -2.48 -4.99 -3.77
N ASP A 62 -1.37 -5.26 -4.43
CA ASP A 62 -0.01 -5.14 -3.90
C ASP A 62 0.69 -3.94 -4.52
N LEU A 63 1.62 -3.36 -3.78
CA LEU A 63 2.51 -2.30 -4.26
C LEU A 63 3.84 -2.94 -4.63
N ILE A 64 4.23 -2.83 -5.90
CA ILE A 64 5.47 -3.40 -6.42
C ILE A 64 6.34 -2.32 -7.05
N GLY A 65 7.59 -2.67 -7.34
CA GLY A 65 8.46 -1.86 -8.17
C GLY A 65 9.93 -2.14 -7.90
N THR A 66 10.79 -1.30 -8.46
CA THR A 66 12.21 -1.29 -8.12
C THR A 66 12.47 -0.21 -7.06
N PRO A 67 13.41 -0.43 -6.13
CA PRO A 67 13.74 0.58 -5.13
C PRO A 67 14.13 1.93 -5.74
N LEU A 68 14.93 1.94 -6.83
CA LEU A 68 15.39 3.17 -7.47
C LEU A 68 14.23 4.00 -8.04
N THR A 69 13.30 3.38 -8.76
CA THR A 69 12.12 4.08 -9.29
C THR A 69 11.27 4.62 -8.15
N MET A 70 11.03 3.80 -7.12
CA MET A 70 10.20 4.17 -5.98
C MET A 70 10.75 5.39 -5.23
N PHE A 71 12.05 5.39 -4.89
CA PHE A 71 12.67 6.52 -4.21
C PHE A 71 12.67 7.80 -5.06
N SER A 72 12.84 7.68 -6.37
CA SER A 72 12.83 8.83 -7.30
C SER A 72 11.44 9.48 -7.41
N GLU A 73 10.37 8.75 -7.08
CA GLU A 73 8.99 9.23 -7.18
C GLU A 73 8.44 9.79 -5.86
N ILE A 74 9.20 9.74 -4.76
CA ILE A 74 8.84 10.40 -3.48
C ILE A 74 8.96 11.91 -3.66
N GLN A 75 7.84 12.63 -3.51
CA GLN A 75 7.77 14.09 -3.69
C GLN A 75 7.68 14.85 -2.37
N ALA A 76 7.17 14.21 -1.32
CA ALA A 76 7.08 14.80 0.00
C ALA A 76 6.97 13.74 1.09
N ALA A 77 7.37 14.12 2.30
CA ALA A 77 7.14 13.40 3.54
C ALA A 77 6.26 14.24 4.48
N GLY A 78 5.43 13.57 5.27
CA GLY A 78 4.64 14.18 6.33
C GLY A 78 5.46 14.48 7.58
N ALA A 79 4.81 15.12 8.55
CA ALA A 79 5.39 15.37 9.88
C ALA A 79 4.98 14.32 10.92
N ASP A 80 4.05 13.44 10.55
CA ASP A 80 3.59 12.31 11.34
C ASP A 80 4.64 11.20 11.40
N LYS A 81 4.49 10.28 12.36
CA LYS A 81 5.34 9.09 12.50
C LYS A 81 4.44 7.85 12.50
N GLY A 82 4.58 7.02 11.47
CA GLY A 82 4.06 5.66 11.45
C GLY A 82 5.10 4.70 12.03
N ILE A 83 4.65 3.76 12.85
CA ILE A 83 5.50 2.74 13.45
C ILE A 83 5.02 1.38 12.96
N PHE A 84 5.94 0.58 12.42
CA PHE A 84 5.73 -0.82 12.07
C PHE A 84 6.61 -1.66 12.97
N THR A 85 6.05 -2.66 13.64
CA THR A 85 6.81 -3.67 14.40
C THR A 85 6.49 -5.04 13.86
N GLY A 86 7.53 -5.82 13.56
CA GLY A 86 7.39 -7.14 12.97
C GLY A 86 8.70 -7.92 13.02
N TYR A 87 8.85 -8.87 12.12
CA TYR A 87 10.06 -9.68 12.00
C TYR A 87 10.70 -9.48 10.62
N CYS A 88 12.01 -9.30 10.60
CA CYS A 88 12.80 -9.32 9.37
C CYS A 88 13.44 -10.70 9.23
N GLY A 89 13.12 -11.39 8.14
CA GLY A 89 13.65 -12.71 7.81
C GLY A 89 14.72 -12.65 6.74
N ALA A 90 15.77 -13.46 6.92
CA ALA A 90 16.79 -13.75 5.92
C ALA A 90 17.13 -15.25 5.95
N GLU A 91 18.04 -15.70 5.10
CA GLU A 91 18.55 -17.08 5.12
C GLU A 91 19.11 -17.48 6.49
N SER A 92 19.65 -16.51 7.24
CA SER A 92 20.20 -16.68 8.59
C SER A 92 19.15 -16.74 9.71
N GLY A 93 17.86 -16.55 9.42
CA GLY A 93 16.77 -16.60 10.40
C GLY A 93 15.97 -15.30 10.50
N ASN A 94 15.15 -15.19 11.55
CA ASN A 94 14.26 -14.05 11.81
C ASN A 94 14.72 -13.26 13.02
N VAL A 95 14.71 -11.93 12.91
CA VAL A 95 14.96 -11.00 14.02
C VAL A 95 13.81 -10.02 14.18
N PRO A 96 13.41 -9.66 15.41
CA PRO A 96 12.39 -8.63 15.63
C PRO A 96 12.93 -7.27 15.18
N VAL A 97 12.11 -6.50 14.46
CA VAL A 97 12.46 -5.18 13.96
C VAL A 97 11.33 -4.19 14.20
N THR A 98 11.70 -2.93 14.36
CA THR A 98 10.78 -1.79 14.34
C THR A 98 11.26 -0.80 13.28
N ALA A 99 10.35 -0.39 12.40
CA ALA A 99 10.57 0.65 11.41
C ALA A 99 9.71 1.87 11.75
N VAL A 100 10.25 3.06 11.53
CA VAL A 100 9.53 4.32 11.71
C VAL A 100 9.66 5.13 10.42
N ALA A 101 8.52 5.51 9.85
CA ALA A 101 8.48 6.33 8.64
C ALA A 101 7.32 7.34 8.71
N PRO A 102 7.48 8.55 8.16
CA PRO A 102 6.36 9.46 8.00
C PRO A 102 5.43 8.99 6.87
N SER A 103 4.24 9.60 6.77
CA SER A 103 3.45 9.50 5.54
C SER A 103 4.27 9.97 4.33
N LEU A 104 4.21 9.26 3.22
CA LEU A 104 4.92 9.60 1.99
C LEU A 104 3.92 9.94 0.87
N PHE A 105 4.21 11.00 0.12
CA PHE A 105 3.52 11.29 -1.12
C PHE A 105 4.38 10.88 -2.30
N VAL A 106 3.88 9.90 -3.05
CA VAL A 106 4.58 9.27 -4.15
C VAL A 106 3.80 9.57 -5.42
N ARG A 107 4.47 10.16 -6.41
CA ARG A 107 3.81 10.64 -7.63
C ARG A 107 3.36 9.51 -8.55
N LYS A 108 4.16 8.46 -8.64
CA LYS A 108 3.89 7.28 -9.48
C LYS A 108 4.24 6.02 -8.71
N ILE A 109 3.32 5.06 -8.76
CA ILE A 109 3.45 3.76 -8.13
C ILE A 109 3.03 2.67 -9.12
N GLU A 110 3.57 1.47 -8.96
CA GLU A 110 3.15 0.28 -9.70
C GLU A 110 2.36 -0.64 -8.78
N THR A 111 1.23 -1.14 -9.28
CA THR A 111 0.36 -2.03 -8.50
C THR A 111 0.21 -3.37 -9.19
N GLN A 112 0.25 -4.45 -8.41
CA GLN A 112 -0.02 -5.80 -8.87
C GLN A 112 -1.34 -6.29 -8.27
N ARG A 113 -2.10 -7.11 -9.02
CA ARG A 113 -3.25 -7.80 -8.44
C ARG A 113 -2.76 -8.88 -7.49
N LYS A 114 -3.30 -8.92 -6.27
CA LYS A 114 -3.12 -10.06 -5.39
C LYS A 114 -3.74 -11.30 -6.02
N MET A 115 -3.14 -12.45 -5.74
CA MET A 115 -3.71 -13.72 -6.13
C MET A 115 -5.10 -13.87 -5.48
N GLU A 116 -6.11 -14.08 -6.31
CA GLU A 116 -7.48 -14.19 -5.85
C GLU A 116 -7.62 -15.49 -5.05
N THR A 117 -7.83 -15.34 -3.74
CA THR A 117 -8.21 -16.46 -2.90
C THR A 117 -9.73 -16.54 -2.96
N LEU A 118 -10.29 -17.66 -3.41
CA LEU A 118 -11.73 -17.95 -3.32
C LEU A 118 -12.13 -18.12 -1.85
N ILE A 119 -12.13 -17.03 -1.09
CA ILE A 119 -12.73 -17.01 0.23
C ILE A 119 -14.23 -16.98 -0.02
N LYS A 120 -14.87 -18.14 0.03
CA LYS A 120 -16.33 -18.20 0.11
C LYS A 120 -16.76 -17.28 1.25
N MET A 121 -17.58 -16.27 0.95
CA MET A 121 -18.23 -15.52 2.01
C MET A 121 -18.92 -16.53 2.94
N PRO A 122 -18.93 -16.28 4.26
CA PRO A 122 -19.70 -17.08 5.18
C PRO A 122 -21.13 -17.22 4.63
N LEU A 123 -21.68 -18.43 4.67
CA LEU A 123 -23.07 -18.67 4.24
C LEU A 123 -24.07 -17.86 5.08
N LEU A 124 -23.67 -17.48 6.30
CA LEU A 124 -24.46 -16.69 7.22
C LEU A 124 -24.11 -15.21 7.07
N ALA A 125 -25.13 -14.36 7.06
CA ALA A 125 -24.97 -12.92 7.18
C ALA A 125 -24.28 -12.56 8.49
N ASN A 126 -23.58 -11.42 8.51
CA ASN A 126 -23.00 -10.90 9.75
C ASN A 126 -24.14 -10.55 10.72
N PRO A 127 -24.22 -11.17 11.91
CA PRO A 127 -25.30 -10.96 12.86
C PRO A 127 -25.40 -9.51 13.38
N GLU A 128 -24.35 -8.69 13.24
CA GLU A 128 -24.37 -7.27 13.62
C GLU A 128 -24.90 -6.32 12.53
N ILE A 129 -24.94 -6.76 11.27
CA ILE A 129 -25.36 -5.89 10.14
C ILE A 129 -26.89 -5.94 9.95
N ASP A 130 -27.56 -7.03 10.37
CA ASP A 130 -29.00 -7.27 10.22
C ASP A 130 -29.89 -6.69 11.35
N GLN A 131 -29.31 -5.96 12.33
CA GLN A 131 -30.05 -5.39 13.46
C GLN A 131 -30.34 -3.89 13.34
N LYS A 132 -30.45 -3.33 12.13
CA LYS A 132 -30.83 -1.93 11.93
C LYS A 132 -32.09 -1.75 11.09
#